data_AF-A0A962YKY7-F1
#
_entry.id   AF-A0A962YKY7-F1
#
_cell.length_a   1.000
_cell.length_b   1.000
_cell.length_c   1.000
_cell.angle_alpha   90.00
_cell.angle_beta   90.00
_cell.angle_gamma   90.00
#
_symmetry.space_group_name_H-M   'P 1'
#
loop_
_entity.id
_entity.type
_entity.pdbx_description
1 polymer ?
#
loop_
_entity_poly.entity_id
_entity_poly.type
_entity_poly.pdbx_seq_one_letter_code
_entity_poly.pdbx_strand_id
1 'polypeptide(L)'
;MQLTLKLWPLWLIVGLALVFRLMPGIDLWFAGLFYDPQDGFFLGQSLPVQFSYYLFRYMPFFLVPLLFWLLYASWRWGGTGERPLRRSIVFLCLTLAIGPGIIVNSVLKAESGRARPSQVEQFGGDKTFSPAFVIADQCEKNCSFVSGHAGMGFFFLAFAWVLRDRRWLLYGGLIGAAAGLGRIAQGAHFLSDVIFSGVVVLLTALLCARWILGRWPPEPH
;
A
#
# COMPACT_ATOMS: atom_id res chain seq x y z
N MET A 1 -27.38 8.84 9.62
CA MET A 1 -26.49 7.88 10.34
C MET A 1 -26.04 6.69 9.50
N GLN A 2 -26.92 6.01 8.73
CA GLN A 2 -26.47 4.90 7.85
C GLN A 2 -25.69 5.35 6.59
N LEU A 3 -25.99 6.53 6.04
CA LEU A 3 -25.26 7.07 4.87
C LEU A 3 -23.82 7.49 5.23
N THR A 4 -23.64 8.13 6.39
CA THR A 4 -22.33 8.54 6.93
C THR A 4 -21.43 7.34 7.22
N LEU A 5 -22.00 6.22 7.70
CA LEU A 5 -21.29 4.94 7.89
C LEU A 5 -20.89 4.25 6.58
N LYS A 6 -21.48 4.60 5.43
CA LYS A 6 -21.05 4.07 4.12
C LYS A 6 -19.98 4.93 3.45
N LEU A 7 -19.96 6.23 3.74
CA LEU A 7 -19.04 7.21 3.16
C LEU A 7 -17.75 7.42 3.97
N TRP A 8 -17.55 6.69 5.07
CA TRP A 8 -16.32 6.78 5.87
C TRP A 8 -15.02 6.66 5.06
N PRO A 9 -14.91 5.85 3.98
CA PRO A 9 -13.66 5.79 3.22
C PRO A 9 -13.38 7.10 2.47
N LEU A 10 -14.44 7.79 2.01
CA LEU A 10 -14.31 9.10 1.37
C LEU A 10 -13.82 10.15 2.37
N TRP A 11 -14.42 10.18 3.57
CA TRP A 11 -13.99 11.09 4.64
C TRP A 11 -12.55 10.83 5.09
N LEU A 12 -12.13 9.56 5.13
CA LEU A 12 -10.75 9.19 5.40
C LEU A 12 -9.78 9.76 4.35
N ILE A 13 -10.08 9.56 3.06
CA ILE A 13 -9.25 10.07 1.96
C ILE A 13 -9.16 11.60 2.04
N VAL A 14 -10.32 12.27 2.13
CA VAL A 14 -10.39 13.74 2.13
C VAL A 14 -9.67 14.31 3.35
N GLY A 15 -9.90 13.74 4.54
CA GLY A 15 -9.23 14.17 5.76
C GLY A 15 -7.71 14.02 5.69
N LEU A 16 -7.22 12.85 5.25
CA LEU A 16 -5.78 12.63 5.09
C LEU A 16 -5.18 13.53 4.01
N ALA A 17 -5.86 13.71 2.88
CA ALA A 17 -5.41 14.58 1.79
C ALA A 17 -5.29 16.03 2.25
N LEU A 18 -6.27 16.52 3.03
CA LEU A 18 -6.21 17.86 3.62
C LEU A 18 -5.04 18.01 4.59
N VAL A 19 -4.80 17.03 5.47
CA VAL A 19 -3.68 17.07 6.41
C VAL A 19 -2.34 17.19 5.66
N PHE A 20 -2.07 16.31 4.70
CA PHE A 20 -0.80 16.33 3.96
C PHE A 20 -0.69 17.50 2.97
N ARG A 21 -1.81 18.09 2.54
CA ARG A 21 -1.82 19.28 1.70
C ARG A 21 -1.53 20.56 2.50
N LEU A 22 -2.11 20.68 3.69
CA LEU A 22 -1.99 21.85 4.56
C LEU A 22 -0.72 21.82 5.43
N MET A 23 -0.23 20.63 5.75
CA MET A 23 0.95 20.42 6.59
C MET A 23 1.98 19.51 5.90
N PRO A 24 2.50 19.88 4.71
CA PRO A 24 3.42 19.03 3.97
C PRO A 24 4.76 18.80 4.69
N GLY A 25 5.10 19.66 5.66
CA GLY A 25 6.27 19.50 6.52
C GLY A 25 6.26 18.21 7.37
N ILE A 26 5.11 17.53 7.54
CA ILE A 26 5.04 16.22 8.21
C ILE A 26 5.90 15.18 7.47
N ASP A 27 5.88 15.20 6.13
CA ASP A 27 6.67 14.27 5.33
C ASP A 27 8.17 14.46 5.54
N LEU A 28 8.62 15.72 5.53
CA LEU A 28 10.01 16.09 5.77
C LEU A 28 10.42 15.78 7.21
N TRP A 29 9.62 16.18 8.20
CA TRP A 29 9.90 15.92 9.60
C TRP A 29 10.04 14.42 9.89
N PHE A 30 9.11 13.61 9.39
CA PHE A 30 9.12 12.18 9.64
C PHE A 30 10.27 11.46 8.92
N ALA A 31 10.57 11.84 7.67
CA ALA A 31 11.73 11.30 6.96
C ALA A 31 13.05 11.71 7.64
N GLY A 32 13.11 12.91 8.21
CA GLY A 32 14.27 13.42 8.95
C GLY A 32 14.62 12.62 10.20
N LEU A 33 13.69 11.87 10.78
CA LEU A 33 13.98 10.94 11.90
C LEU A 33 14.94 9.81 11.50
N PHE A 34 15.10 9.54 10.21
CA PHE A 34 15.93 8.47 9.66
C PHE A 34 17.15 8.98 8.90
N TYR A 35 17.39 10.29 8.91
CA TYR A 35 18.49 10.93 8.19
C TYR A 35 19.47 11.58 9.15
N ASP A 36 20.75 11.37 8.90
CA ASP A 36 21.86 12.08 9.52
C ASP A 36 22.71 12.75 8.42
N PRO A 37 23.20 14.00 8.60
CA PRO A 37 24.01 14.66 7.57
C PRO A 37 25.33 13.96 7.22
N GLN A 38 25.91 13.17 8.14
CA GLN A 38 27.16 12.44 7.93
C GLN A 38 26.89 11.08 7.27
N ASP A 39 25.90 10.33 7.80
CA ASP A 39 25.63 8.94 7.40
C ASP A 39 24.50 8.81 6.36
N GLY A 40 23.81 9.90 6.04
CA GLY A 40 22.62 9.91 5.20
C GLY A 40 21.46 9.15 5.85
N PHE A 41 20.72 8.37 5.06
CA PHE A 41 19.68 7.48 5.57
C PHE A 41 20.30 6.24 6.26
N PHE A 42 20.74 6.43 7.50
CA PHE A 42 21.63 5.51 8.24
C PHE A 42 21.07 4.11 8.48
N LEU A 43 19.74 3.94 8.57
CA LEU A 43 19.10 2.62 8.69
C LEU A 43 18.89 1.92 7.34
N GLY A 44 19.12 2.61 6.22
CA GLY A 44 18.80 2.11 4.89
C GLY A 44 19.47 0.77 4.56
N GLN A 45 20.71 0.55 5.02
CA GLN A 45 21.47 -0.68 4.80
C GLN A 45 21.39 -1.69 5.95
N SER A 46 20.63 -1.39 7.01
CA SER A 46 20.48 -2.30 8.13
C SER A 46 19.80 -3.61 7.71
N LEU A 47 20.19 -4.72 8.34
CA LEU A 47 19.67 -6.06 8.02
C LEU A 47 18.13 -6.12 8.03
N PRO A 48 17.41 -5.58 9.04
CA PRO A 48 15.94 -5.66 9.05
C PRO A 48 15.28 -4.89 7.90
N VAL A 49 15.88 -3.75 7.51
CA VAL A 49 15.37 -2.89 6.44
C VAL A 49 15.60 -3.52 5.07
N GLN A 50 16.77 -4.10 4.84
CA GLN A 50 17.08 -4.83 3.61
C GLN A 50 16.25 -6.12 3.51
N PHE A 51 16.07 -6.84 4.60
CA PHE A 51 15.19 -8.01 4.66
C PHE A 51 13.75 -7.64 4.26
N SER A 52 13.18 -6.60 4.88
CA SER A 52 11.84 -6.09 4.54
C SER A 52 11.75 -5.72 3.06
N TYR A 53 12.76 -5.01 2.53
CA TYR A 53 12.82 -4.66 1.11
C TYR A 53 12.73 -5.88 0.20
N TYR A 54 13.61 -6.86 0.37
CA TYR A 54 13.64 -8.05 -0.49
C TYR A 54 12.40 -8.92 -0.33
N LEU A 55 11.88 -9.04 0.89
CA LEU A 55 10.65 -9.78 1.17
C LEU A 55 9.48 -9.23 0.33
N PHE A 56 9.18 -7.93 0.44
CA PHE A 56 8.05 -7.34 -0.29
C PHE A 56 8.33 -7.15 -1.78
N ARG A 57 9.60 -7.00 -2.19
CA ARG A 57 9.99 -6.97 -3.62
C ARG A 57 9.69 -8.30 -4.31
N TYR A 58 10.02 -9.43 -3.67
CA TYR A 58 9.87 -10.75 -4.28
C TYR A 58 8.54 -11.44 -3.98
N MET A 59 7.78 -10.96 -3.00
CA MET A 59 6.48 -11.53 -2.62
C MET A 59 5.51 -11.78 -3.79
N PRO A 60 5.34 -10.86 -4.76
CA PRO A 60 4.42 -11.09 -5.89
C PRO A 60 4.79 -12.32 -6.73
N PHE A 61 6.08 -12.65 -6.88
CA PHE A 61 6.54 -13.79 -7.67
C PHE A 61 6.11 -15.14 -7.08
N PHE A 62 5.79 -15.18 -5.78
CA PHE A 62 5.29 -16.39 -5.12
C PHE A 62 3.77 -16.34 -4.94
N LEU A 63 3.22 -15.20 -4.52
CA LEU A 63 1.79 -15.08 -4.25
C LEU A 63 0.94 -15.18 -5.51
N VAL A 64 1.36 -14.58 -6.62
CA VAL A 64 0.57 -14.60 -7.85
C VAL A 64 0.44 -16.03 -8.40
N PRO A 65 1.53 -16.80 -8.63
CA PRO A 65 1.40 -18.19 -9.05
C PRO A 65 0.62 -19.06 -8.07
N LEU A 66 0.81 -18.85 -6.75
CA LEU A 66 0.07 -19.59 -5.73
C LEU A 66 -1.44 -19.36 -5.84
N LEU A 67 -1.89 -18.11 -5.97
CA LEU A 67 -3.32 -17.79 -6.10
C LEU A 67 -3.91 -18.37 -7.39
N PHE A 68 -3.20 -18.29 -8.52
CA PHE A 68 -3.64 -18.91 -9.76
C PHE A 68 -3.69 -20.44 -9.68
N TRP A 69 -2.70 -21.06 -9.04
CA TRP A 69 -2.70 -22.50 -8.81
C TRP A 69 -3.86 -22.93 -7.91
N LEU A 70 -4.13 -22.23 -6.81
CA LEU A 70 -5.27 -22.49 -5.93
C LEU A 70 -6.61 -22.35 -6.68
N LEU A 71 -6.74 -21.34 -7.53
CA LEU A 71 -7.93 -21.14 -8.35
C LEU A 71 -8.12 -22.31 -9.33
N TYR A 72 -7.05 -22.71 -10.02
CA TYR A 72 -7.05 -23.85 -10.93
C TYR A 72 -7.39 -25.16 -10.20
N ALA A 73 -6.76 -25.44 -9.06
CA ALA A 73 -7.03 -26.63 -8.25
C ALA A 73 -8.51 -26.69 -7.81
N SER A 74 -9.05 -25.57 -7.33
CA SER A 74 -10.47 -25.49 -6.91
C SER A 74 -11.43 -25.70 -8.09
N TRP A 75 -11.08 -25.27 -9.30
CA TRP A 75 -11.82 -25.59 -10.53
C TRP A 75 -11.71 -27.06 -10.93
N ARG A 76 -10.53 -27.67 -10.84
CA ARG A 76 -10.32 -29.09 -11.18
C ARG A 76 -11.07 -30.04 -10.25
N TRP A 77 -11.23 -29.69 -8.97
CA TRP A 77 -12.05 -30.46 -8.04
C TRP A 77 -13.55 -30.41 -8.38
N GLY A 78 -14.03 -29.32 -8.99
CA GLY A 78 -15.38 -29.24 -9.57
C GLY A 78 -16.55 -29.16 -8.56
N GLY A 79 -16.36 -29.51 -7.29
CA GLY A 79 -17.42 -29.53 -6.27
C GLY A 79 -18.13 -28.18 -6.04
N THR A 80 -19.43 -28.20 -5.78
CA THR A 80 -20.22 -26.98 -5.50
C THR A 80 -19.88 -26.34 -4.16
N GLY A 81 -19.36 -27.11 -3.20
CA GLY A 81 -18.86 -26.62 -1.91
C GLY A 81 -17.64 -25.70 -2.01
N GLU A 82 -16.92 -25.74 -3.12
CA GLU A 82 -15.73 -24.91 -3.39
C GLU A 82 -16.07 -23.47 -3.82
N ARG A 83 -17.35 -23.19 -4.15
CA ARG A 83 -17.77 -21.87 -4.65
C ARG A 83 -17.35 -20.70 -3.73
N PRO A 84 -17.47 -20.77 -2.40
CA PRO A 84 -17.00 -19.71 -1.51
C PRO A 84 -15.47 -19.51 -1.55
N LEU A 85 -14.71 -20.60 -1.65
CA LEU A 85 -13.25 -20.54 -1.76
C LEU A 85 -12.83 -19.86 -3.07
N ARG A 86 -13.42 -20.27 -4.21
CA ARG A 86 -13.16 -19.65 -5.52
C ARG A 86 -13.43 -18.15 -5.52
N ARG A 87 -14.56 -17.72 -4.95
CA ARG A 87 -14.89 -16.29 -4.82
C ARG A 87 -13.86 -15.55 -3.97
N SER A 88 -13.38 -16.17 -2.90
CA SER A 88 -12.33 -15.60 -2.04
C SER A 88 -11.00 -15.48 -2.78
N ILE A 89 -10.59 -16.49 -3.55
CA ILE A 89 -9.37 -16.46 -4.36
C ILE A 89 -9.47 -15.40 -5.45
N VAL A 90 -10.58 -15.34 -6.19
CA VAL A 90 -10.83 -14.29 -7.21
C VAL A 90 -10.78 -12.90 -6.59
N PHE A 91 -11.37 -12.74 -5.40
CA PHE A 91 -11.31 -11.49 -4.64
C PHE A 91 -9.86 -11.10 -4.28
N LEU A 92 -9.04 -12.04 -3.80
CA LEU A 92 -7.63 -11.79 -3.51
C LEU A 92 -6.84 -11.45 -4.78
N CYS A 93 -7.04 -12.18 -5.88
CA CYS A 93 -6.40 -11.89 -7.17
C CYS A 93 -6.72 -10.48 -7.66
N LEU A 94 -8.00 -10.10 -7.67
CA LEU A 94 -8.42 -8.79 -8.14
C LEU A 94 -7.94 -7.67 -7.23
N THR A 95 -7.94 -7.89 -5.91
CA THR A 95 -7.42 -6.90 -4.96
C THR A 95 -5.92 -6.68 -5.15
N LEU A 96 -5.14 -7.76 -5.34
CA LEU A 96 -3.70 -7.69 -5.57
C LEU A 96 -3.35 -7.04 -6.92
N ALA A 97 -4.10 -7.40 -7.97
CA ALA A 97 -3.88 -6.87 -9.31
C ALA A 97 -4.25 -5.39 -9.40
N ILE A 98 -5.42 -5.00 -8.89
CA ILE A 98 -5.93 -3.63 -9.03
C ILE A 98 -5.21 -2.68 -8.08
N GLY A 99 -5.12 -3.00 -6.79
CA GLY A 99 -4.62 -2.08 -5.77
C GLY A 99 -3.09 -1.91 -5.90
N PRO A 100 -2.28 -2.88 -5.42
CA PRO A 100 -0.83 -2.83 -5.54
C PRO A 100 -0.32 -2.85 -7.00
N GLY A 101 -0.90 -3.70 -7.85
CA GLY A 101 -0.41 -3.92 -9.21
C GLY A 101 -0.62 -2.74 -10.16
N ILE A 102 -1.87 -2.30 -10.32
CA ILE A 102 -2.25 -1.28 -11.31
C ILE A 102 -2.21 0.13 -10.69
N ILE A 103 -3.01 0.38 -9.66
CA ILE A 103 -3.20 1.74 -9.15
C ILE A 103 -1.91 2.27 -8.50
N VAL A 104 -1.32 1.50 -7.59
CA VAL A 104 -0.12 1.92 -6.84
C VAL A 104 1.11 1.93 -7.74
N ASN A 105 1.42 0.82 -8.42
CA ASN A 105 2.70 0.67 -9.14
C ASN A 105 2.71 1.27 -10.56
N SER A 106 1.58 1.29 -11.26
CA SER A 106 1.53 1.74 -12.67
C SER A 106 0.98 3.14 -12.82
N VAL A 107 -0.17 3.44 -12.20
CA VAL A 107 -0.88 4.72 -12.42
C VAL A 107 -0.27 5.82 -11.57
N LEU A 108 -0.42 5.74 -10.24
CA LEU A 108 -0.04 6.85 -9.35
C LEU A 108 1.47 7.12 -9.37
N LYS A 109 2.28 6.06 -9.55
CA LYS A 109 3.73 6.14 -9.56
C LYS A 109 4.31 6.77 -10.82
N ALA A 110 3.64 6.62 -11.96
CA ALA A 110 4.08 7.21 -13.22
C ALA A 110 3.77 8.71 -13.27
N GLU A 111 2.63 9.12 -12.73
CA GLU A 111 2.09 10.47 -12.93
C GLU A 111 2.52 11.50 -11.87
N SER A 112 3.16 11.08 -10.77
CA SER A 112 3.45 12.02 -9.67
C SER A 112 4.64 12.94 -9.95
N GLY A 113 5.68 12.45 -10.63
CA GLY A 113 6.96 13.14 -10.82
C GLY A 113 7.64 13.62 -9.53
N ARG A 114 7.21 13.10 -8.38
CA ARG A 114 7.72 13.46 -7.05
C ARG A 114 9.05 12.76 -6.76
N ALA A 115 10.07 13.56 -6.45
CA ALA A 115 11.37 13.09 -5.98
C ALA A 115 11.25 12.33 -4.65
N ARG A 116 12.19 11.41 -4.41
CA ARG A 116 12.29 10.65 -3.15
C ARG A 116 12.98 11.46 -2.05
N PRO A 117 12.78 11.13 -0.77
CA PRO A 117 13.50 11.79 0.33
C PRO A 117 15.01 11.85 0.09
N SER A 118 15.66 10.76 -0.33
CA SER A 118 17.11 10.71 -0.58
C SER A 118 17.59 11.59 -1.74
N GLN A 119 16.70 12.25 -2.46
CA GLN A 119 17.00 13.08 -3.63
C GLN A 119 16.71 14.56 -3.39
N VAL A 120 16.01 14.92 -2.31
CA VAL A 120 15.63 16.32 -2.08
C VAL A 120 16.69 17.08 -1.30
N GLU A 121 16.76 18.40 -1.50
CA GLU A 121 17.72 19.31 -0.88
C GLU A 121 17.79 19.18 0.65
N GLN A 122 16.64 18.95 1.30
CA GLN A 122 16.55 18.82 2.76
C GLN A 122 17.35 17.63 3.31
N PHE A 123 17.67 16.65 2.46
CA PHE A 123 18.41 15.44 2.82
C PHE A 123 19.68 15.28 1.97
N GLY A 124 20.26 16.39 1.50
CA GLY A 124 21.53 16.42 0.79
C GLY A 124 21.44 16.06 -0.70
N GLY A 125 20.24 16.04 -1.28
CA GLY A 125 20.04 15.87 -2.71
C GLY A 125 19.95 17.19 -3.48
N ASP A 126 19.60 17.11 -4.76
CA ASP A 126 19.54 18.23 -5.71
C ASP A 126 18.11 18.54 -6.21
N LYS A 127 17.10 17.81 -5.74
CA LYS A 127 15.70 17.96 -6.16
C LYS A 127 14.88 18.79 -5.20
N THR A 128 13.84 19.41 -5.74
CA THR A 128 12.87 20.15 -4.92
C THR A 128 11.81 19.23 -4.34
N PHE A 129 11.54 19.36 -3.05
CA PHE A 129 10.45 18.65 -2.39
C PHE A 129 9.07 19.10 -2.93
N SER A 130 8.18 18.14 -3.16
CA SER A 130 6.78 18.38 -3.55
C SER A 130 5.81 17.69 -2.58
N PRO A 131 4.71 18.34 -2.16
CA PRO A 131 3.68 17.73 -1.32
C PRO A 131 2.93 16.56 -1.99
N ALA A 132 2.17 15.80 -1.20
CA ALA A 132 1.37 14.69 -1.74
C ALA A 132 0.28 15.24 -2.68
N PHE A 133 -0.02 14.50 -3.74
CA PHE A 133 -0.96 14.88 -4.82
C PHE A 133 -0.59 16.13 -5.63
N VAL A 134 0.56 16.75 -5.39
CA VAL A 134 1.10 17.79 -6.27
C VAL A 134 1.91 17.09 -7.34
N ILE A 135 1.51 17.27 -8.60
CA ILE A 135 2.29 16.80 -9.76
C ILE A 135 3.55 17.64 -9.84
N ALA A 136 4.70 16.97 -9.92
CA ALA A 136 6.01 17.59 -10.02
C ALA A 136 6.75 17.08 -11.27
N ASP A 137 7.90 17.68 -11.56
CA ASP A 137 8.79 17.36 -12.67
C ASP A 137 10.18 16.92 -12.19
N GLN A 138 10.26 16.45 -10.94
CA GLN A 138 11.51 16.17 -10.22
C GLN A 138 11.95 14.69 -10.33
N CYS A 139 11.18 13.87 -11.04
CA CYS A 139 11.45 12.46 -11.28
C CYS A 139 10.79 11.98 -12.58
N GLU A 140 11.52 11.23 -13.39
CA GLU A 140 11.01 10.71 -14.67
C GLU A 140 10.33 9.34 -14.56
N LYS A 141 10.84 8.44 -13.71
CA LYS A 141 10.34 7.07 -13.56
C LYS A 141 10.54 6.55 -12.15
N ASN A 142 9.65 5.65 -11.73
CA ASN A 142 9.72 5.01 -10.41
C ASN A 142 9.76 6.02 -9.26
N CYS A 143 8.92 7.05 -9.36
CA CYS A 143 8.84 8.16 -8.43
C CYS A 143 8.32 7.76 -7.04
N SER A 144 8.39 8.70 -6.11
CA SER A 144 8.15 8.41 -4.69
C SER A 144 6.67 8.12 -4.38
N PHE A 145 5.75 8.92 -4.92
CA PHE A 145 4.32 8.74 -4.62
C PHE A 145 3.69 7.75 -5.62
N VAL A 146 3.07 6.64 -5.24
CA VAL A 146 2.93 6.02 -3.89
C VAL A 146 3.83 4.79 -3.70
N SER A 147 3.96 4.33 -2.44
CA SER A 147 4.85 3.21 -2.11
C SER A 147 4.31 1.84 -2.53
N GLY A 148 4.97 1.22 -3.51
CA GLY A 148 4.67 -0.15 -3.98
C GLY A 148 4.91 -1.23 -2.93
N HIS A 149 5.99 -1.12 -2.14
CA HIS A 149 6.32 -2.11 -1.10
C HIS A 149 5.30 -2.05 0.04
N ALA A 150 4.92 -0.83 0.46
CA ALA A 150 3.84 -0.66 1.42
C ALA A 150 2.53 -1.24 0.88
N GLY A 151 2.21 -0.99 -0.40
CA GLY A 151 1.00 -1.51 -1.04
C GLY A 151 0.95 -3.04 -1.04
N MET A 152 2.07 -3.70 -1.33
CA MET A 152 2.21 -5.15 -1.20
C MET A 152 2.00 -5.63 0.24
N GLY A 153 2.47 -4.91 1.25
CA GLY A 153 2.19 -5.24 2.65
C GLY A 153 0.74 -4.98 3.05
N PHE A 154 0.11 -3.90 2.57
CA PHE A 154 -1.29 -3.60 2.84
C PHE A 154 -2.27 -4.55 2.14
N PHE A 155 -1.82 -5.34 1.15
CA PHE A 155 -2.64 -6.40 0.53
C PHE A 155 -3.26 -7.34 1.57
N PHE A 156 -2.56 -7.58 2.69
CA PHE A 156 -3.04 -8.45 3.77
C PHE A 156 -4.29 -7.92 4.48
N LEU A 157 -4.66 -6.64 4.30
CA LEU A 157 -5.97 -6.12 4.74
C LEU A 157 -7.13 -6.93 4.13
N ALA A 158 -6.96 -7.42 2.90
CA ALA A 158 -7.97 -8.21 2.19
C ALA A 158 -8.38 -9.48 2.97
N PHE A 159 -7.49 -10.02 3.81
CA PHE A 159 -7.77 -11.21 4.61
C PHE A 159 -8.88 -10.98 5.64
N ALA A 160 -9.17 -9.73 6.03
CA ALA A 160 -10.31 -9.42 6.89
C ALA A 160 -11.65 -9.87 6.28
N TRP A 161 -11.77 -9.89 4.95
CA TRP A 161 -12.98 -10.33 4.26
C TRP A 161 -13.00 -11.84 4.00
N VAL A 162 -11.84 -12.42 3.68
CA VAL A 162 -11.70 -13.85 3.39
C VAL A 162 -11.88 -14.67 4.67
N LEU A 163 -11.16 -14.30 5.73
CA LEU A 163 -11.16 -14.98 7.02
C LEU A 163 -12.30 -14.51 7.94
N ARG A 164 -13.03 -13.47 7.55
CA ARG A 164 -14.12 -12.87 8.33
C ARG A 164 -13.70 -12.48 9.75
N ASP A 165 -12.47 -12.02 9.87
CA ASP A 165 -11.88 -11.58 11.13
C ASP A 165 -11.33 -10.17 10.98
N ARG A 166 -11.93 -9.23 11.69
CA ARG A 166 -11.55 -7.80 11.67
C ARG A 166 -10.14 -7.56 12.19
N ARG A 167 -9.55 -8.48 12.96
CA ARG A 167 -8.16 -8.37 13.42
C ARG A 167 -7.17 -8.29 12.27
N TRP A 168 -7.51 -8.83 11.10
CA TRP A 168 -6.70 -8.68 9.90
C TRP A 168 -6.63 -7.26 9.34
N LEU A 169 -7.54 -6.36 9.71
CA LEU A 169 -7.36 -4.93 9.44
C LEU A 169 -6.17 -4.37 10.21
N LEU A 170 -5.99 -4.79 11.47
CA LEU A 170 -4.83 -4.43 12.27
C LEU A 170 -3.58 -5.14 11.75
N TYR A 171 -3.61 -6.47 11.57
CA TYR A 171 -2.44 -7.23 11.12
C TYR A 171 -1.96 -6.79 9.74
N GLY A 172 -2.87 -6.69 8.76
CA GLY A 172 -2.53 -6.17 7.44
C GLY A 172 -2.05 -4.72 7.47
N GLY A 173 -2.63 -3.90 8.37
CA GLY A 173 -2.18 -2.54 8.62
C GLY A 173 -0.74 -2.48 9.14
N LEU A 174 -0.40 -3.32 10.13
CA LEU A 174 0.94 -3.41 10.71
C LEU A 174 1.97 -3.95 9.71
N ILE A 175 1.61 -4.95 8.89
CA ILE A 175 2.48 -5.49 7.84
C ILE A 175 2.79 -4.41 6.81
N GLY A 176 1.77 -3.70 6.31
CA GLY A 176 1.95 -2.60 5.36
C GLY A 176 2.74 -1.43 5.94
N ALA A 177 2.49 -1.08 7.21
CA ALA A 177 3.23 -0.04 7.91
C ALA A 177 4.71 -0.43 8.10
N ALA A 178 5.01 -1.67 8.48
CA ALA A 178 6.39 -2.16 8.61
C ALA A 178 7.13 -2.16 7.27
N ALA A 179 6.46 -2.59 6.18
CA ALA A 179 6.99 -2.50 4.83
C ALA A 179 7.30 -1.04 4.44
N GLY A 180 6.37 -0.13 4.71
CA GLY A 180 6.50 1.29 4.44
C GLY A 180 7.60 1.97 5.25
N LEU A 181 7.68 1.69 6.56
CA LEU A 181 8.74 2.20 7.44
C LEU A 181 10.12 1.79 6.96
N GLY A 182 10.29 0.54 6.50
CA GLY A 182 11.54 0.10 5.90
C GLY A 182 11.91 0.92 4.65
N ARG A 183 10.94 1.43 3.89
CA ARG A 183 11.21 2.31 2.74
C ARG A 183 11.47 3.76 3.13
N ILE A 184 10.82 4.27 4.16
CA ILE A 184 11.10 5.60 4.73
C ILE A 184 12.53 5.62 5.28
N ALA A 185 12.92 4.58 6.02
CA ALA A 185 14.27 4.41 6.56
C ALA A 185 15.37 4.33 5.47
N GLN A 186 15.01 3.98 4.23
CA GLN A 186 15.91 4.00 3.08
C GLN A 186 15.94 5.34 2.33
N GLY A 187 15.15 6.32 2.77
CA GLY A 187 14.93 7.57 2.04
C GLY A 187 14.20 7.39 0.71
N ALA A 188 13.45 6.29 0.54
CA ALA A 188 12.81 5.96 -0.73
C ALA A 188 11.37 6.49 -0.85
N HIS A 189 10.68 6.67 0.26
CA HIS A 189 9.28 7.08 0.33
C HIS A 189 9.05 8.00 1.52
N PHE A 190 8.16 8.98 1.37
CA PHE A 190 7.66 9.80 2.46
C PHE A 190 6.52 9.09 3.20
N LEU A 191 6.14 9.62 4.37
CA LEU A 191 5.05 9.08 5.18
C LEU A 191 3.72 9.08 4.41
N SER A 192 3.43 10.18 3.68
CA SER A 192 2.25 10.26 2.83
C SER A 192 2.17 9.12 1.82
N ASP A 193 3.30 8.75 1.20
CA ASP A 193 3.35 7.74 0.14
C ASP A 193 2.95 6.36 0.66
N VAL A 194 3.28 6.09 1.92
CA VAL A 194 2.94 4.86 2.65
C VAL A 194 1.47 4.87 3.03
N ILE A 195 0.99 5.95 3.65
CA ILE A 195 -0.40 6.07 4.10
C ILE A 195 -1.36 5.97 2.91
N PHE A 196 -1.13 6.71 1.84
CA PHE A 196 -2.01 6.69 0.66
C PHE A 196 -1.94 5.37 -0.10
N SER A 197 -0.81 4.66 -0.05
CA SER A 197 -0.74 3.27 -0.54
C SER A 197 -1.71 2.36 0.22
N GLY A 198 -1.72 2.44 1.55
CA GLY A 198 -2.67 1.70 2.38
C GLY A 198 -4.12 2.07 2.14
N VAL A 199 -4.41 3.36 1.99
CA VAL A 199 -5.77 3.86 1.65
C VAL A 199 -6.24 3.29 0.32
N VAL A 200 -5.41 3.36 -0.73
CA VAL A 200 -5.74 2.80 -2.06
C VAL A 200 -6.05 1.31 -1.96
N VAL A 201 -5.18 0.53 -1.31
CA VAL A 201 -5.36 -0.93 -1.19
C VAL A 201 -6.60 -1.28 -0.38
N LEU A 202 -6.87 -0.55 0.71
CA LEU A 202 -8.08 -0.73 1.52
C LEU A 202 -9.35 -0.44 0.72
N LEU A 203 -9.37 0.63 -0.07
CA LEU A 203 -10.50 0.96 -0.94
C LEU A 203 -10.70 -0.09 -2.03
N THR A 204 -9.62 -0.55 -2.66
CA THR A 204 -9.69 -1.65 -3.62
C THR A 204 -10.29 -2.90 -2.98
N ALA A 205 -9.81 -3.30 -1.79
CA ALA A 205 -10.35 -4.46 -1.07
C ALA A 205 -11.83 -4.27 -0.72
N LEU A 206 -12.23 -3.09 -0.25
CA LEU A 206 -13.61 -2.75 0.05
C LEU A 206 -14.54 -2.89 -1.18
N LEU A 207 -14.15 -2.31 -2.31
CA LEU A 207 -14.92 -2.34 -3.55
C LEU A 207 -14.98 -3.75 -4.15
N CYS A 208 -13.84 -4.44 -4.22
CA CYS A 208 -13.76 -5.82 -4.67
C CYS A 208 -14.59 -6.76 -3.79
N ALA A 209 -14.56 -6.58 -2.47
CA ALA A 209 -15.36 -7.39 -1.54
C ALA A 209 -16.86 -7.13 -1.73
N ARG A 210 -17.27 -5.87 -1.94
CA ARG A 210 -18.68 -5.53 -2.20
C ARG A 210 -19.20 -6.19 -3.47
N TRP A 211 -18.38 -6.22 -4.52
CA TRP A 211 -18.75 -6.76 -5.83
C TRP A 211 -18.70 -8.29 -5.86
N ILE A 212 -17.64 -8.89 -5.33
CA ILE A 212 -17.35 -10.32 -5.46
C ILE A 212 -17.90 -11.13 -4.30
N LEU A 213 -17.85 -10.61 -3.08
CA LEU A 213 -18.29 -11.33 -1.87
C LEU A 213 -19.68 -10.87 -1.39
N GLY A 214 -20.17 -9.72 -1.89
CA GLY A 214 -21.45 -9.14 -1.47
C GLY A 214 -21.42 -8.54 -0.06
N ARG A 215 -20.23 -8.25 0.49
CA ARG A 215 -20.05 -7.83 1.89
C ARG A 215 -19.60 -6.37 2.00
N TRP A 216 -20.09 -5.67 3.03
CA TRP A 216 -19.66 -4.31 3.38
C TRP A 216 -20.11 -3.92 4.81
N PRO A 217 -19.24 -3.60 5.79
CA PRO A 217 -17.78 -3.87 5.96
C PRO A 217 -17.51 -5.37 6.27
N PRO A 218 -16.29 -5.81 6.68
CA PRO A 218 -16.10 -7.20 7.10
C PRO A 218 -16.94 -7.47 8.36
N GLU A 219 -17.91 -8.36 8.22
CA GLU A 219 -18.76 -8.82 9.33
C GLU A 219 -18.06 -9.96 10.06
N PRO A 220 -17.87 -9.86 11.39
CA PRO A 220 -17.37 -10.98 12.17
C PRO A 220 -18.34 -12.17 12.06
N HIS A 221 -17.82 -13.36 12.34
CA HIS A 221 -18.64 -14.53 12.64
C HIS A 221 -19.38 -14.35 13.96
#